data_AF-A0A3M0YFU1-F1
#
_entry.id   AF-A0A3M0YFU1-F1
#
_cell.length_a   1.000
_cell.length_b   1.000
_cell.length_c   1.000
_cell.angle_alpha   90.00
_cell.angle_beta   90.00
_cell.angle_gamma   90.00
#
_symmetry.space_group_name_H-M   'P 1'
#
loop_
_entity.id
_entity.type
_entity.pdbx_description
1 polymer ?
#
loop_
_entity_poly.entity_id
_entity_poly.type
_entity_poly.pdbx_seq_one_letter_code
_entity_poly.pdbx_strand_id
1 'polypeptide(L)' 'DPAYAPGVSHHEPGGLSPRDVLRILHGLEVPIVGADIVELNPHRDPTRITAALAAKLVKEVAGKMLFG' A
#
# COMPACT_ATOMS: atom_id res chain seq x y z
N ASP A 1 1.08 -9.06 -2.75
CA ASP A 1 1.76 -10.07 -3.57
C ASP A 1 2.94 -9.42 -4.30
N PRO A 2 4.10 -10.09 -4.46
CA PRO A 2 5.23 -9.58 -5.24
C PRO A 2 4.89 -9.23 -6.69
N ALA A 3 3.82 -9.80 -7.27
CA ALA A 3 3.30 -9.41 -8.58
C ALA A 3 2.84 -7.95 -8.65
N TYR A 4 2.49 -7.34 -7.51
CA TYR A 4 2.04 -5.94 -7.42
C TYR A 4 3.04 -5.04 -6.68
N ALA A 5 3.78 -5.60 -5.72
CA ALA A 5 4.78 -4.90 -4.92
C ALA A 5 6.13 -5.66 -4.93
N PRO A 6 6.82 -5.76 -6.09
CA PRO A 6 8.12 -6.45 -6.17
C PRO A 6 9.25 -5.70 -5.43
N GLY A 7 9.08 -4.40 -5.19
CA GLY A 7 10.03 -3.50 -4.56
C GLY A 7 10.06 -3.60 -3.04
N VAL A 8 10.27 -4.80 -2.51
CA VAL A 8 10.36 -5.08 -1.06
C VAL A 8 11.55 -5.99 -0.77
N SER A 9 12.04 -5.98 0.47
CA SER A 9 13.21 -6.80 0.87
C SER A 9 12.90 -8.29 0.97
N HIS A 10 11.65 -8.66 1.23
CA HIS A 10 11.22 -10.05 1.42
C HIS A 10 10.01 -10.35 0.53
N HIS A 11 10.19 -11.25 -0.44
CA HIS A 11 9.10 -11.68 -1.33
C HIS A 11 8.39 -12.89 -0.73
N GLU A 12 7.08 -12.77 -0.52
CA GLU A 12 6.20 -13.87 -0.11
C GLU A 12 5.06 -14.02 -1.13
N PRO A 13 5.01 -15.10 -1.92
CA PRO A 13 3.96 -15.34 -2.92
C PRO A 13 2.56 -15.54 -2.29
N GLY A 14 1.51 -15.27 -3.06
CA GLY A 14 0.12 -15.50 -2.63
C GLY A 14 -0.44 -14.38 -1.74
N GLY A 15 0.12 -13.18 -1.83
CA GLY A 15 -0.31 -12.04 -1.03
C GLY A 15 -1.55 -11.33 -1.56
N LEU A 16 -1.99 -10.29 -0.85
CA LEU A 16 -3.13 -9.46 -1.27
C LEU A 16 -2.88 -8.73 -2.60
N SER A 17 -3.94 -8.51 -3.36
CA SER A 17 -3.93 -7.56 -4.48
C SER A 17 -4.11 -6.12 -3.97
N PRO A 18 -3.69 -5.09 -4.73
CA PRO A 18 -3.97 -3.69 -4.39
C PRO A 18 -5.45 -3.41 -4.13
N ARG A 19 -6.36 -4.08 -4.85
CA ARG A 19 -7.81 -3.88 -4.66
C ARG A 19 -8.29 -4.45 -3.34
N ASP A 20 -7.73 -5.57 -2.89
CA ASP A 20 -8.07 -6.14 -1.58
C ASP A 20 -7.67 -5.20 -0.45
N VAL A 21 -6.47 -4.62 -0.52
CA VAL A 21 -6.00 -3.63 0.47
C VAL A 21 -6.91 -2.40 0.50
N LEU A 22 -7.27 -1.85 -0.67
CA LEU A 22 -8.17 -0.70 -0.74
C LEU A 22 -9.57 -1.02 -0.19
N ARG A 23 -10.10 -2.21 -0.48
CA ARG A 23 -11.38 -2.66 0.06
C ARG A 23 -11.36 -2.73 1.59
N ILE A 24 -10.26 -3.23 2.18
CA ILE A 24 -10.08 -3.24 3.64
C ILE A 24 -10.02 -1.81 4.19
N LEU A 25 -9.16 -0.96 3.61
CA LEU A 25 -8.98 0.43 4.04
C LEU A 25 -10.28 1.24 3.98
N HIS A 26 -11.02 1.15 2.88
CA HIS A 26 -12.26 1.88 2.70
C HIS A 26 -13.38 1.38 3.61
N GLY A 27 -13.36 0.09 3.95
CA GLY A 27 -14.30 -0.54 4.88
C GLY A 27 -14.05 -0.25 6.37
N LEU A 28 -12.98 0.48 6.72
CA LEU A 28 -12.79 0.94 8.10
C LEU A 28 -13.82 2.04 8.41
N GLU A 29 -14.66 1.82 9.43
CA GLU A 29 -15.68 2.78 9.88
C GLU A 29 -15.27 3.54 11.16
N VAL A 30 -13.96 3.57 11.43
CA VAL A 30 -13.38 4.23 12.60
C VAL A 30 -12.40 5.33 12.17
N PRO A 31 -12.27 6.42 12.96
CA PRO A 31 -11.31 7.47 12.64
C PRO A 31 -9.87 6.95 12.66
N ILE A 32 -9.12 7.25 11.59
CA ILE A 32 -7.69 6.93 11.48
C ILE A 32 -6.89 8.13 11.97
N VAL A 33 -6.23 8.01 13.13
CA VAL A 33 -5.43 9.09 13.74
C VAL A 33 -3.97 9.13 13.25
N GLY A 34 -3.52 8.07 12.58
CA GLY A 34 -2.17 7.94 12.05
C GLY A 34 -2.01 6.64 11.27
N ALA A 35 -1.03 6.61 10.37
CA ALA A 35 -0.71 5.46 9.53
C ALA A 35 0.71 5.57 8.99
N ASP A 36 1.30 4.43 8.63
CA ASP A 36 2.59 4.32 7.96
C ASP A 36 2.48 3.48 6.69
N ILE A 37 3.37 3.75 5.73
CA ILE A 37 3.56 2.92 4.53
C ILE A 37 5.05 2.58 4.50
N VAL A 38 5.36 1.33 4.82
CA VAL A 38 6.72 0.86 5.10
C VAL A 38 7.18 -0.20 4.07
N GLU A 39 8.44 -0.63 4.20
CA GLU A 39 9.06 -1.73 3.42
C GLU A 39 9.23 -1.48 1.91
N LEU A 40 8.95 -0.28 1.41
CA LEU A 40 9.36 0.12 0.07
C LEU A 40 10.90 0.07 -0.03
N ASN A 41 11.40 -0.77 -0.93
CA ASN A 41 12.81 -0.90 -1.26
C ASN A 41 13.05 -0.45 -2.71
N PRO A 42 13.49 0.81 -2.93
CA PRO A 42 13.71 1.36 -4.28
C PRO A 42 14.75 0.60 -5.10
N HIS A 43 15.74 -0.02 -4.44
CA HIS A 43 16.78 -0.82 -5.12
C HIS A 43 16.22 -2.09 -5.75
N ARG A 44 15.04 -2.55 -5.29
CA ARG A 44 14.34 -3.72 -5.83
C ARG A 44 13.11 -3.35 -6.66
N ASP A 45 12.93 -2.07 -6.96
CA ASP A 45 11.77 -1.55 -7.71
C ASP A 45 12.21 -0.81 -8.98
N PRO A 46 12.90 -1.47 -9.93
CA PRO A 46 13.48 -0.81 -11.10
C PRO A 46 12.43 -0.15 -12.00
N THR A 47 11.22 -0.72 -12.06
CA THR A 47 10.08 -0.16 -12.82
C THR A 47 9.28 0.87 -12.02
N ARG A 48 9.63 1.08 -10.74
CA ARG A 48 8.94 1.99 -9.80
C ARG A 48 7.47 1.65 -9.54
N ILE A 49 7.04 0.43 -9.85
CA ILE A 49 5.65 0.02 -9.69
C ILE A 49 5.25 -0.04 -8.21
N THR A 50 6.18 -0.43 -7.34
CA THR A 50 5.96 -0.51 -5.90
C THR A 50 5.93 0.88 -5.28
N ALA A 51 6.79 1.79 -5.73
CA ALA A 51 6.78 3.18 -5.35
C ALA A 51 5.47 3.87 -5.78
N ALA A 52 4.98 3.60 -6.98
CA ALA A 52 3.69 4.10 -7.45
C ALA A 52 2.53 3.55 -6.61
N LEU A 53 2.56 2.25 -6.27
CA LEU A 53 1.58 1.64 -5.37
C LEU A 53 1.64 2.25 -3.96
N ALA A 54 2.84 2.43 -3.39
CA ALA A 54 3.03 3.07 -2.09
C ALA A 54 2.46 4.50 -2.08
N ALA A 55 2.75 5.30 -3.11
CA ALA A 55 2.21 6.65 -3.25
C ALA A 55 0.68 6.66 -3.36
N LYS A 56 0.10 5.69 -4.08
CA LYS A 56 -1.36 5.51 -4.14
C LYS A 56 -1.93 5.17 -2.75
N LEU A 57 -1.30 4.27 -1.99
CA LEU A 57 -1.75 3.93 -0.64
C LEU A 57 -1.67 5.13 0.31
N VAL A 58 -0.59 5.93 0.27
CA VAL A 58 -0.50 7.19 1.04
C VAL A 58 -1.68 8.11 0.72
N LYS A 59 -2.01 8.29 -0.57
CA LYS A 59 -3.14 9.13 -0.98
C LYS A 59 -4.48 8.63 -0.44
N GLU A 60 -4.70 7.32 -0.49
CA GLU A 60 -5.95 6.70 -0.05
C GLU A 60 -6.11 6.76 1.47
N VAL A 61 -5.03 6.51 2.21
CA VAL A 61 -4.98 6.65 3.67
C VAL A 61 -5.21 8.10 4.07
N ALA A 62 -4.50 9.06 3.47
CA ALA A 62 -4.70 10.48 3.74
C ALA A 62 -6.15 10.92 3.44
N GLY A 63 -6.73 10.44 2.33
CA GLY A 63 -8.14 10.68 2.02
C GLY A 63 -9.08 10.14 3.10
N LYS A 64 -8.83 8.92 3.58
CA LYS A 64 -9.61 8.33 4.68
C LYS A 64 -9.45 9.09 5.99
N MET A 65 -8.24 9.56 6.32
CA MET A 65 -7.98 10.35 7.53
C MET A 65 -8.66 11.73 7.50
N LEU A 66 -8.77 12.35 6.32
CA LEU A 66 -9.33 13.71 6.19
C LEU A 66 -10.85 13.72 6.03
N PHE A 67 -11.43 12.67 5.43
CA PHE A 67 -12.82 12.69 4.98
C PHE A 67 -13.65 11.47 5.41
N GLY A 68 -13.04 10.45 6.01
CA GLY A 68 -13.71 9.22 6.46
C GLY A 68 -13.91 9.20 7.96
#